data_AF-A0A956U5Q3-F1
#
_entry.id   AF-A0A956U5Q3-F1
#
_cell.length_a   1.000
_cell.length_b   1.000
_cell.length_c   1.000
_cell.angle_alpha   90.00
_cell.angle_beta   90.00
_cell.angle_gamma   90.00
#
_symmetry.space_group_name_H-M   'P 1'
#
loop_
_entity.id
_entity.type
_entity.pdbx_description
1 polymer ?
#
loop_
_entity_poly.entity_id
_entity_poly.type
_entity_poly.pdbx_seq_one_letter_code
_entity_poly.pdbx_strand_id
1 'polypeptide(L)'
;MDETSKKSPSKKKKKKGKAPVYLYPLIAGLLILLIGVGVYFYLQWQSGQEEDLSSKPIRILMLGNDYMVTNDIPDMLRQLFKDDTGTRKLEIVSIAIPDSKYDLGMHLASDGFKKLSGKENEWDFVILQDGPEQILEHPYVVLTNIRKIKEAVESPRTRFVLLMPWAKPGEKTRQAVLSAVSRRIARNLSLRVAPAGDIFFELNAAYPDLLLYLDDNRLANINGAWVATAALYNVLRGEQPGPEKLAVTYRYGTESRSAITIPDEDLPDICRLIGAQVEMKNRGYRLGLRPARRESVGIMSKVKMQADSADKNSKGSD
;
A
#
# COMPACT_ATOMS: atom_id res chain seq x y z
N MET A 1 -16.57 71.50 82.17
CA MET A 1 -17.35 71.51 80.91
C MET A 1 -16.44 72.12 79.86
N ASP A 2 -15.85 71.32 78.99
CA ASP A 2 -16.19 71.37 77.56
C ASP A 2 -15.47 70.26 76.79
N GLU A 3 -16.22 69.56 75.95
CA GLU A 3 -15.80 68.43 75.12
C GLU A 3 -15.07 68.93 73.87
N THR A 4 -13.86 68.45 73.61
CA THR A 4 -13.23 68.57 72.29
C THR A 4 -13.37 67.26 71.51
N SER A 5 -14.40 67.27 70.67
CA SER A 5 -14.78 66.23 69.71
C SER A 5 -13.66 65.88 68.72
N LYS A 6 -13.23 64.61 68.72
CA LYS A 6 -12.35 64.00 67.71
C LYS A 6 -13.14 63.79 66.40
N LYS A 7 -12.76 64.50 65.32
CA LYS A 7 -13.19 64.15 63.95
C LYS A 7 -12.39 62.94 63.44
N SER A 8 -13.12 61.88 63.08
CA SER A 8 -12.60 60.67 62.41
C SER A 8 -12.54 60.88 60.89
N PRO A 9 -11.51 60.39 60.17
CA PRO A 9 -11.41 60.57 58.73
C PRO A 9 -12.32 59.59 57.98
N SER A 10 -13.18 60.14 57.11
CA SER A 10 -14.11 59.38 56.26
C SER A 10 -13.35 58.49 55.26
N LYS A 11 -13.50 57.17 55.36
CA LYS A 11 -13.06 56.21 54.34
C LYS A 11 -13.90 56.39 53.06
N LYS A 12 -13.32 57.00 52.01
CA LYS A 12 -13.88 56.94 50.65
C LYS A 12 -13.87 55.48 50.16
N LYS A 13 -15.03 54.82 50.14
CA LYS A 13 -15.23 53.55 49.45
C LYS A 13 -15.05 53.76 47.94
N LYS A 14 -13.96 53.24 47.36
CA LYS A 14 -13.82 53.10 45.90
C LYS A 14 -14.97 52.22 45.39
N LYS A 15 -15.93 52.79 44.66
CA LYS A 15 -16.92 52.03 43.89
C LYS A 15 -16.17 51.20 42.84
N LYS A 16 -16.08 49.88 43.03
CA LYS A 16 -15.69 48.95 41.96
C LYS A 16 -16.79 49.01 40.89
N GLY A 17 -16.55 49.71 39.79
CA GLY A 17 -17.45 49.72 38.65
C GLY A 17 -17.61 48.29 38.13
N LYS A 18 -18.83 47.76 38.17
CA LYS A 18 -19.17 46.51 37.49
C LYS A 18 -19.07 46.80 35.99
N ALA A 19 -18.30 45.98 35.25
CA ALA A 19 -18.25 46.10 33.81
C ALA A 19 -19.68 46.02 33.22
N PRO A 20 -20.02 46.84 32.22
CA PRO A 20 -21.35 46.83 31.63
C PRO A 20 -21.66 45.44 31.08
N VAL A 21 -22.89 44.96 31.28
CA VAL A 21 -23.34 43.58 30.98
C VAL A 21 -23.10 43.20 29.50
N TYR A 22 -23.08 44.17 28.59
CA TYR A 22 -22.77 44.00 27.16
C TYR A 22 -21.29 43.72 26.84
N LEU A 23 -20.37 43.89 27.81
CA LEU A 23 -18.95 43.65 27.62
C LEU A 23 -18.62 42.14 27.55
N TYR A 24 -19.37 41.31 28.29
CA TYR A 24 -19.18 39.86 28.31
C TYR A 24 -19.50 39.15 26.98
N PRO A 25 -20.62 39.41 26.28
CA PRO A 25 -20.87 38.82 24.96
C PRO A 25 -19.89 39.32 23.90
N LEU A 26 -19.39 40.57 24.00
CA LEU A 26 -18.34 41.08 23.13
C LEU A 26 -17.02 40.34 23.31
N ILE A 27 -16.59 40.12 24.55
CA ILE A 27 -15.37 39.36 24.87
C ILE A 27 -15.52 37.90 24.40
N ALA A 28 -16.69 37.29 24.61
CA ALA A 28 -16.98 35.93 24.15
C ALA A 28 -16.93 35.81 22.62
N GLY A 29 -17.53 36.76 21.89
CA GLY A 29 -17.47 36.80 20.43
C GLY A 29 -16.04 36.95 19.90
N LEU A 30 -15.23 37.77 20.56
CA LEU A 30 -13.82 37.99 20.19
C LEU A 30 -12.95 36.75 20.46
N LEU A 31 -13.22 36.03 21.55
CA LEU A 31 -12.59 34.73 21.84
C LEU A 31 -12.95 33.66 20.81
N ILE A 32 -14.22 33.56 20.41
CA ILE A 32 -14.67 32.61 19.37
C ILE A 32 -14.00 32.94 18.03
N LEU A 33 -13.91 34.23 17.68
CA LEU A 33 -13.22 34.67 16.46
C LEU A 33 -11.74 34.27 16.49
N LEU A 34 -11.04 34.52 17.60
CA LEU A 34 -9.63 34.17 17.75
C LEU A 34 -9.39 32.65 17.67
N ILE A 35 -10.28 31.85 18.27
CA ILE A 35 -10.22 30.38 18.14
C ILE A 35 -10.46 29.98 16.68
N GLY A 36 -11.46 30.55 16.01
CA GLY A 36 -11.74 30.27 14.60
C GLY A 36 -10.56 30.62 13.68
N VAL A 37 -9.91 31.76 13.91
CA VAL A 37 -8.70 32.19 13.21
C VAL A 37 -7.54 31.24 13.52
N GLY A 38 -7.34 30.87 14.79
CA GLY A 38 -6.31 29.92 15.20
C GLY A 38 -6.50 28.54 14.58
N VAL A 39 -7.74 28.03 14.52
CA VAL A 39 -8.09 26.78 13.84
C VAL A 39 -7.87 26.91 12.33
N TYR A 40 -8.27 28.02 11.72
CA TYR A 40 -8.02 28.28 10.30
C TYR A 40 -6.53 28.25 9.97
N PHE A 41 -5.71 28.99 10.72
CA PHE A 41 -4.25 28.99 10.53
C PHE A 41 -3.62 27.63 10.86
N TYR A 42 -4.12 26.90 11.86
CA TYR A 42 -3.67 25.55 12.17
C TYR A 42 -3.95 24.57 11.02
N LEU A 43 -5.15 24.65 10.41
CA LEU A 43 -5.51 23.85 9.25
C LEU A 43 -4.68 24.22 8.01
N GLN A 44 -4.44 25.53 7.79
CA GLN A 44 -3.58 26.01 6.70
C GLN A 44 -2.12 25.56 6.90
N TRP A 45 -1.61 25.63 8.14
CA TRP A 45 -0.26 25.20 8.47
C TRP A 45 -0.09 23.68 8.30
N GLN A 46 -1.08 22.87 8.67
CA GLN A 46 -1.07 21.44 8.35
C GLN A 46 -1.09 21.18 6.84
N SER A 47 -1.82 21.97 6.07
CA SER A 47 -1.88 21.81 4.61
C SER A 47 -0.55 22.14 3.91
N GLY A 48 0.27 23.04 4.47
CA GLY A 48 1.59 23.40 3.95
C GLY A 48 2.73 22.42 4.31
N GLN A 49 2.43 21.36 5.07
CA GLN A 49 3.37 20.31 5.49
C GLN A 49 3.13 18.99 4.72
N GLU A 50 2.32 18.98 3.66
CA GLU A 50 2.17 17.79 2.82
C GLU A 50 3.50 17.47 2.12
N GLU A 51 4.15 16.41 2.60
CA GLU A 51 5.38 15.88 2.02
C GLU A 51 5.15 15.53 0.55
N ASP A 52 6.00 16.04 -0.35
CA ASP A 52 5.94 15.68 -1.77
C ASP A 52 6.33 14.21 -1.96
N LEU A 53 5.33 13.34 -1.83
CA LEU A 53 5.50 11.91 -2.00
C LEU A 53 5.95 11.56 -3.42
N SER A 54 5.80 12.42 -4.42
CA SER A 54 6.15 12.12 -5.82
C SER A 54 7.65 11.84 -6.01
N SER A 55 8.49 12.41 -5.16
CA SER A 55 9.96 12.27 -5.20
C SER A 55 10.51 11.08 -4.40
N LYS A 56 9.78 10.58 -3.39
CA LYS A 56 10.22 9.45 -2.55
C LYS A 56 9.90 8.09 -3.20
N PRO A 57 10.83 7.11 -3.16
CA PRO A 57 10.54 5.78 -3.65
C PRO A 57 9.49 5.07 -2.79
N ILE A 58 8.78 4.11 -3.39
CA ILE A 58 7.91 3.18 -2.68
C ILE A 58 8.78 2.11 -2.05
N ARG A 59 8.73 2.02 -0.72
CA ARG A 59 9.57 1.06 0.01
C ARG A 59 8.82 -0.23 0.28
N ILE A 60 9.43 -1.35 -0.11
CA ILE A 60 8.85 -2.69 0.01
C ILE A 60 9.82 -3.60 0.75
N LEU A 61 9.36 -4.18 1.87
CA LEU A 61 10.06 -5.26 2.55
C LEU A 61 9.46 -6.60 2.13
N MET A 62 10.29 -7.56 1.71
CA MET A 62 9.87 -8.90 1.34
C MET A 62 10.48 -9.93 2.29
N LEU A 63 9.59 -10.72 2.92
CA LEU A 63 9.93 -11.84 3.80
C LEU A 63 9.44 -13.13 3.14
N GLY A 64 10.32 -14.12 3.03
CA GLY A 64 9.98 -15.37 2.36
C GLY A 64 11.07 -16.40 2.43
N ASN A 65 10.94 -17.44 1.63
CA ASN A 65 11.90 -18.52 1.54
C ASN A 65 12.25 -18.88 0.09
N ASP A 66 12.61 -20.13 -0.17
CA ASP A 66 12.98 -20.62 -1.51
C ASP A 66 11.86 -20.41 -2.55
N TYR A 67 10.59 -20.46 -2.17
CA TYR A 67 9.47 -20.11 -3.07
C TYR A 67 9.51 -18.65 -3.56
N MET A 68 10.21 -17.75 -2.85
CA MET A 68 10.41 -16.35 -3.24
C MET A 68 11.77 -16.13 -3.92
N VAL A 69 12.83 -16.80 -3.46
CA VAL A 69 14.19 -16.61 -3.97
C VAL A 69 14.42 -17.33 -5.29
N THR A 70 13.79 -18.48 -5.51
CA THR A 70 13.93 -19.22 -6.78
C THR A 70 13.39 -18.39 -7.93
N ASN A 71 14.23 -18.16 -8.95
CA ASN A 71 13.98 -17.24 -10.07
C ASN A 71 13.75 -15.77 -9.68
N ASP A 72 14.25 -15.36 -8.50
CA ASP A 72 14.36 -13.97 -8.00
C ASP A 72 13.11 -13.11 -8.24
N ILE A 73 11.99 -13.53 -7.65
CA ILE A 73 10.73 -12.75 -7.64
C ILE A 73 10.95 -11.29 -7.20
N PRO A 74 11.75 -10.99 -6.15
CA PRO A 74 12.04 -9.61 -5.78
C PRO A 74 12.66 -8.79 -6.91
N ASP A 75 13.67 -9.30 -7.61
CA ASP A 75 14.29 -8.57 -8.71
C ASP A 75 13.39 -8.47 -9.93
N MET A 76 12.68 -9.55 -10.26
CA MET A 76 11.68 -9.52 -11.33
C MET A 76 10.62 -8.45 -11.09
N LEU A 77 10.19 -8.28 -9.83
CA LEU A 77 9.27 -7.21 -9.44
C LEU A 77 9.90 -5.83 -9.64
N ARG A 78 11.18 -5.63 -9.30
CA ARG A 78 11.89 -4.37 -9.60
C ARG A 78 11.87 -4.08 -11.09
N GLN A 79 12.14 -5.09 -11.92
CA GLN A 79 12.19 -4.95 -13.37
C GLN A 79 10.83 -4.55 -13.96
N LEU A 80 9.72 -5.17 -13.51
CA LEU A 80 8.37 -4.82 -13.98
C LEU A 80 7.97 -3.36 -13.68
N PHE A 81 8.52 -2.77 -12.62
CA PHE A 81 8.26 -1.37 -12.26
C PHE A 81 9.28 -0.37 -12.82
N LYS A 82 10.39 -0.82 -13.40
CA LYS A 82 11.49 0.05 -13.84
C LYS A 82 11.05 1.08 -14.89
N ASP A 83 10.23 0.64 -15.84
CA ASP A 83 9.75 1.45 -16.96
C ASP A 83 8.27 1.86 -16.79
N ASP A 84 7.70 1.70 -15.58
CA ASP A 84 6.31 2.05 -15.30
C ASP A 84 6.15 3.57 -15.09
N THR A 85 5.82 4.28 -16.16
CA THR A 85 5.68 5.76 -16.20
C THR A 85 4.53 6.33 -15.37
N GLY A 86 3.76 5.50 -14.67
CA GLY A 86 2.68 5.91 -13.75
C GLY A 86 3.00 5.75 -12.26
N THR A 87 4.18 5.22 -11.91
CA THR A 87 4.51 4.82 -10.54
C THR A 87 5.82 5.46 -10.07
N ARG A 88 5.90 5.77 -8.77
CA ARG A 88 7.17 6.20 -8.16
C ARG A 88 8.20 5.05 -8.25
N LYS A 89 9.49 5.36 -8.18
CA LYS A 89 10.54 4.31 -8.14
C LYS A 89 10.30 3.35 -6.96
N LEU A 90 10.64 2.08 -7.13
CA LEU A 90 10.57 1.10 -6.04
C LEU A 90 11.94 0.97 -5.36
N GLU A 91 11.92 0.83 -4.05
CA GLU A 91 13.03 0.34 -3.24
C GLU A 91 12.57 -0.98 -2.60
N ILE A 92 13.07 -2.10 -3.13
CA ILE A 92 12.73 -3.43 -2.63
C ILE A 92 13.90 -3.98 -1.82
N VAL A 93 13.66 -4.25 -0.55
CA VAL A 93 14.54 -5.01 0.32
C VAL A 93 13.93 -6.39 0.55
N SER A 94 14.64 -7.43 0.13
CA SER A 94 14.25 -8.82 0.40
C SER A 94 15.25 -9.43 1.38
N ILE A 95 14.73 -10.08 2.41
CA ILE A 95 15.54 -10.91 3.31
C ILE A 95 15.14 -12.39 3.21
N ALA A 96 14.52 -12.79 2.11
CA ALA A 96 14.11 -14.18 1.91
C ALA A 96 15.30 -15.15 1.93
N ILE A 97 15.11 -16.32 2.53
CA ILE A 97 16.16 -17.31 2.78
C ILE A 97 15.94 -18.54 1.88
N PRO A 98 16.93 -19.03 1.10
CA PRO A 98 16.76 -20.17 0.20
C PRO A 98 16.69 -21.52 0.94
N ASP A 99 15.73 -21.67 1.86
CA ASP A 99 15.47 -22.89 2.63
C ASP A 99 13.96 -23.05 2.84
N SER A 100 13.39 -24.12 2.29
CA SER A 100 11.98 -24.49 2.41
C SER A 100 11.45 -24.59 3.85
N LYS A 101 12.33 -24.83 4.84
CA LYS A 101 11.96 -24.92 6.26
C LYS A 101 12.00 -23.57 6.97
N TYR A 102 12.56 -22.54 6.33
CA TYR A 102 12.63 -21.20 6.88
C TYR A 102 11.27 -20.54 6.78
N ASP A 103 10.62 -20.33 7.93
CA ASP A 103 9.27 -19.78 8.02
C ASP A 103 9.26 -18.32 8.50
N LEU A 104 8.08 -17.71 8.54
CA LEU A 104 7.93 -16.32 9.01
C LEU A 104 8.25 -16.14 10.50
N GLY A 105 8.17 -17.20 11.31
CA GLY A 105 8.58 -17.18 12.71
C GLY A 105 10.09 -17.08 12.87
N MET A 106 10.85 -17.77 12.01
CA MET A 106 12.30 -17.64 11.94
C MET A 106 12.72 -16.25 11.49
N HIS A 107 12.04 -15.65 10.50
CA HIS A 107 12.24 -14.25 10.13
C HIS A 107 12.06 -13.31 11.32
N LEU A 108 10.97 -13.47 12.07
CA LEU A 108 10.67 -12.65 13.24
C LEU A 108 11.79 -12.69 14.30
N ALA A 109 12.46 -13.84 14.45
CA ALA A 109 13.58 -14.00 15.37
C ALA A 109 14.93 -13.49 14.83
N SER A 110 15.04 -13.29 13.51
CA SER A 110 16.27 -12.92 12.82
C SER A 110 16.72 -11.48 13.11
N ASP A 111 18.02 -11.25 13.13
CA ASP A 111 18.57 -9.89 13.26
C ASP A 111 18.33 -9.03 12.02
N GLY A 112 18.20 -9.66 10.85
CA GLY A 112 17.84 -8.98 9.61
C GLY A 112 16.47 -8.31 9.72
N PHE A 113 15.45 -9.05 10.18
CA PHE A 113 14.13 -8.48 10.40
C PHE A 113 14.13 -7.42 11.51
N LYS A 114 14.78 -7.66 12.65
CA LYS A 114 14.84 -6.69 13.76
C LYS A 114 15.41 -5.33 13.36
N LYS A 115 16.37 -5.31 12.42
CA LYS A 115 16.94 -4.07 11.87
C LYS A 115 16.00 -3.33 10.92
N LEU A 116 15.09 -4.05 10.27
CA LEU A 116 14.21 -3.52 9.23
C LEU A 116 12.79 -3.26 9.74
N SER A 117 12.37 -3.83 10.86
CA SER A 117 11.01 -3.67 11.37
C SER A 117 10.76 -2.35 12.07
N GLY A 118 11.78 -1.63 12.56
CA GLY A 118 11.57 -0.39 13.30
C GLY A 118 10.86 0.71 12.49
N LYS A 119 10.15 1.61 13.20
CA LYS A 119 9.37 2.74 12.64
C LYS A 119 10.19 3.61 11.68
N GLU A 120 11.49 3.73 11.90
CA GLU A 120 12.43 4.49 11.09
C GLU A 120 12.55 4.01 9.64
N ASN A 121 12.13 2.77 9.34
CA ASN A 121 12.20 2.22 8.00
C ASN A 121 10.97 2.55 7.12
N GLU A 122 9.87 3.06 7.68
CA GLU A 122 8.71 3.59 6.93
C GLU A 122 8.28 2.77 5.69
N TRP A 123 8.02 1.47 5.84
CA TRP A 123 7.59 0.64 4.71
C TRP A 123 6.21 1.02 4.16
N ASP A 124 6.08 1.19 2.84
CA ASP A 124 4.77 1.32 2.19
C ASP A 124 4.08 -0.06 2.12
N PHE A 125 4.87 -1.09 1.80
CA PHE A 125 4.40 -2.47 1.71
C PHE A 125 5.33 -3.44 2.43
N VAL A 126 4.71 -4.46 3.03
CA VAL A 126 5.41 -5.65 3.51
C VAL A 126 4.78 -6.86 2.84
N ILE A 127 5.57 -7.57 2.04
CA ILE A 127 5.16 -8.79 1.35
C ILE A 127 5.64 -9.98 2.18
N LEU A 128 4.70 -10.88 2.48
CA LEU A 128 4.89 -12.04 3.33
C LEU A 128 4.66 -13.28 2.49
N GLN A 129 5.60 -14.21 2.54
CA GLN A 129 5.47 -15.53 1.94
C GLN A 129 5.91 -16.58 2.96
N ASP A 130 5.12 -17.63 3.06
CA ASP A 130 5.42 -18.83 3.87
C ASP A 130 5.17 -20.07 2.99
N GLY A 131 5.71 -21.22 3.39
CA GLY A 131 5.56 -22.48 2.65
C GLY A 131 4.13 -23.01 2.65
N PRO A 132 3.72 -23.80 1.64
CA PRO A 132 2.39 -24.40 1.61
C PRO A 132 2.16 -25.37 2.79
N GLU A 133 3.18 -26.12 3.20
CA GLU A 133 3.14 -27.00 4.38
C GLU A 133 2.81 -26.20 5.64
N GLN A 134 3.47 -25.07 5.85
CA GLN A 134 3.34 -24.24 7.06
C GLN A 134 1.94 -23.65 7.17
N ILE A 135 1.39 -23.19 6.04
CA ILE A 135 0.02 -22.68 5.99
C ILE A 135 -1.00 -23.79 6.25
N LEU A 136 -0.80 -24.99 5.72
CA LEU A 136 -1.75 -26.10 5.86
C LEU A 136 -1.70 -26.76 7.24
N GLU A 137 -0.50 -27.04 7.74
CA GLU A 137 -0.27 -27.83 8.96
C GLU A 137 -0.29 -26.95 10.21
N HIS A 138 0.15 -25.68 10.11
CA HIS A 138 0.29 -24.77 11.24
C HIS A 138 -0.36 -23.39 11.03
N PRO A 139 -1.62 -23.29 10.55
CA PRO A 139 -2.24 -22.01 10.17
C PRO A 139 -2.33 -20.99 11.31
N TYR A 140 -2.51 -21.45 12.55
CA TYR A 140 -2.56 -20.57 13.73
C TYR A 140 -1.19 -19.98 14.06
N VAL A 141 -0.11 -20.72 13.81
CA VAL A 141 1.27 -20.24 14.01
C VAL A 141 1.58 -19.18 12.96
N VAL A 142 1.28 -19.45 11.68
CA VAL A 142 1.43 -18.47 10.59
C VAL A 142 0.65 -17.19 10.89
N LEU A 143 -0.63 -17.31 11.28
CA LEU A 143 -1.46 -16.16 11.65
C LEU A 143 -0.85 -15.36 12.82
N THR A 144 -0.31 -16.04 13.83
CA THR A 144 0.32 -15.40 14.98
C THR A 144 1.61 -14.69 14.61
N ASN A 145 2.46 -15.32 13.79
CA ASN A 145 3.71 -14.73 13.33
C ASN A 145 3.47 -13.49 12.46
N ILE A 146 2.51 -13.54 11.53
CA ILE A 146 2.15 -12.37 10.73
C ILE A 146 1.63 -11.24 11.61
N ARG A 147 0.82 -11.54 12.65
CA ARG A 147 0.37 -10.51 13.59
C ARG A 147 1.56 -9.83 14.28
N LYS A 148 2.52 -10.61 14.79
CA LYS A 148 3.73 -10.08 15.44
C LYS A 148 4.61 -9.28 14.48
N ILE A 149 4.71 -9.70 13.22
CA ILE A 149 5.41 -8.92 12.18
C ILE A 149 4.72 -7.57 11.96
N LYS A 150 3.38 -7.55 11.85
CA LYS A 150 2.61 -6.30 11.72
C LYS A 150 2.80 -5.37 12.91
N GLU A 151 2.79 -5.94 14.12
CA GLU A 151 3.06 -5.21 15.35
C GLU A 151 4.46 -4.62 15.32
N ALA A 152 5.49 -5.40 14.97
CA ALA A 152 6.89 -4.97 14.94
C ALA A 152 7.17 -3.87 13.90
N VAL A 153 6.47 -3.85 12.76
CA VAL A 153 6.60 -2.79 11.73
C VAL A 153 6.04 -1.44 12.19
N GLU A 154 5.14 -1.45 13.18
CA GLU A 154 4.65 -0.27 13.90
C GLU A 154 4.16 0.92 13.04
N SER A 155 3.63 0.66 11.84
CA SER A 155 3.14 1.70 10.93
C SER A 155 1.70 1.43 10.46
N PRO A 156 0.73 2.32 10.76
CA PRO A 156 -0.65 2.17 10.31
C PRO A 156 -0.81 2.46 8.81
N ARG A 157 0.22 3.00 8.14
CA ARG A 157 0.21 3.28 6.70
C ARG A 157 0.67 2.08 5.87
N THR A 158 1.46 1.19 6.48
CA THR A 158 2.01 0.00 5.81
C THR A 158 0.91 -0.97 5.42
N ARG A 159 0.94 -1.40 4.17
CA ARG A 159 0.03 -2.39 3.63
C ARG A 159 0.72 -3.74 3.56
N PHE A 160 0.10 -4.73 4.19
CA PHE A 160 0.62 -6.08 4.17
C PHE A 160 -0.02 -6.88 3.04
N VAL A 161 0.81 -7.64 2.34
CA VAL A 161 0.42 -8.51 1.23
C VAL A 161 0.89 -9.93 1.56
N LEU A 162 -0.02 -10.89 1.52
CA LEU A 162 0.31 -12.31 1.56
C LEU A 162 0.49 -12.81 0.13
N LEU A 163 1.70 -13.22 -0.24
CA LEU A 163 1.94 -14.00 -1.44
C LEU A 163 1.51 -15.44 -1.15
N MET A 164 0.37 -15.84 -1.72
CA MET A 164 -0.20 -17.16 -1.49
C MET A 164 0.58 -18.22 -2.29
N PRO A 165 1.16 -19.23 -1.63
CA PRO A 165 1.94 -20.26 -2.32
C PRO A 165 1.04 -21.18 -3.14
N TRP A 166 1.68 -22.03 -3.94
CA TRP A 166 1.05 -23.03 -4.80
C TRP A 166 1.32 -24.45 -4.30
N ALA A 167 0.39 -25.35 -4.56
CA ALA A 167 0.55 -26.80 -4.44
C ALA A 167 1.20 -27.38 -5.72
N LYS A 168 1.54 -28.67 -5.69
CA LYS A 168 2.14 -29.35 -6.85
C LYS A 168 1.13 -29.47 -8.00
N PRO A 169 1.59 -29.67 -9.25
CA PRO A 169 0.71 -29.90 -10.39
C PRO A 169 -0.31 -31.00 -10.11
N GLY A 170 -1.58 -30.76 -10.47
CA GLY A 170 -2.67 -31.72 -10.31
C GLY A 170 -3.27 -31.82 -8.89
N GLU A 171 -2.66 -31.24 -7.85
CA GLU A 171 -3.16 -31.33 -6.47
C GLU A 171 -4.33 -30.36 -6.16
N LYS A 172 -5.42 -30.44 -6.96
CA LYS A 172 -6.58 -29.52 -6.89
C LYS A 172 -7.15 -29.35 -5.49
N THR A 173 -7.38 -30.45 -4.78
CA THR A 173 -7.95 -30.42 -3.44
C THR A 173 -7.01 -29.75 -2.45
N ARG A 174 -5.70 -30.04 -2.54
CA ARG A 174 -4.68 -29.42 -1.67
C ARG A 174 -4.62 -27.91 -1.93
N GLN A 175 -4.60 -27.48 -3.20
CA GLN A 175 -4.63 -26.06 -3.54
C GLN A 175 -5.91 -25.39 -3.04
N ALA A 176 -7.09 -26.01 -3.18
CA ALA A 176 -8.34 -25.44 -2.71
C ALA A 176 -8.35 -25.18 -1.20
N VAL A 177 -7.82 -26.13 -0.40
CA VAL A 177 -7.65 -25.98 1.04
C VAL A 177 -6.64 -24.88 1.36
N LEU A 178 -5.47 -24.92 0.72
CA LEU A 178 -4.41 -23.91 0.89
C LEU A 178 -4.96 -22.51 0.64
N SER A 179 -5.65 -22.31 -0.48
CA SER A 179 -6.27 -21.04 -0.84
C SER A 179 -7.34 -20.60 0.16
N ALA A 180 -8.16 -21.52 0.68
CA ALA A 180 -9.16 -21.20 1.71
C ALA A 180 -8.50 -20.72 3.01
N VAL A 181 -7.43 -21.40 3.44
CA VAL A 181 -6.69 -21.07 4.66
C VAL A 181 -5.95 -19.74 4.51
N SER A 182 -5.18 -19.55 3.43
CA SER A 182 -4.48 -18.28 3.16
C SER A 182 -5.44 -17.09 3.13
N ARG A 183 -6.60 -17.22 2.47
CA ARG A 183 -7.61 -16.16 2.46
C ARG A 183 -8.23 -15.91 3.83
N ARG A 184 -8.38 -16.93 4.67
CA ARG A 184 -8.86 -16.76 6.05
C ARG A 184 -7.85 -16.01 6.91
N ILE A 185 -6.56 -16.34 6.80
CA ILE A 185 -5.48 -15.60 7.47
C ILE A 185 -5.46 -14.15 7.00
N ALA A 186 -5.52 -13.92 5.69
CA ALA A 186 -5.53 -12.59 5.11
C ALA A 186 -6.71 -11.73 5.61
N ARG A 187 -7.93 -12.27 5.61
CA ARG A 187 -9.11 -11.57 6.16
C ARG A 187 -8.95 -11.24 7.64
N ASN A 188 -8.50 -12.20 8.45
CA ASN A 188 -8.34 -12.02 9.89
C ASN A 188 -7.33 -10.91 10.25
N LEU A 189 -6.33 -10.67 9.39
CA LEU A 189 -5.26 -9.71 9.63
C LEU A 189 -5.30 -8.50 8.68
N SER A 190 -6.39 -8.34 7.92
CA SER A 190 -6.58 -7.28 6.93
C SER A 190 -5.43 -7.18 5.91
N LEU A 191 -4.99 -8.32 5.39
CA LEU A 191 -3.95 -8.41 4.36
C LEU A 191 -4.58 -8.39 2.97
N ARG A 192 -3.85 -7.85 2.01
CA ARG A 192 -4.08 -8.14 0.60
C ARG A 192 -3.52 -9.51 0.26
N VAL A 193 -4.02 -10.14 -0.79
CA VAL A 193 -3.56 -11.45 -1.27
C VAL A 193 -3.05 -11.29 -2.69
N ALA A 194 -1.81 -11.71 -2.96
CA ALA A 194 -1.36 -12.02 -4.30
C ALA A 194 -1.61 -13.53 -4.52
N PRO A 195 -2.68 -13.93 -5.26
CA PRO A 195 -3.19 -15.29 -5.23
C PRO A 195 -2.45 -16.21 -6.22
N ALA A 196 -1.11 -16.27 -6.14
CA ALA A 196 -0.30 -17.02 -7.09
C ALA A 196 -0.72 -18.49 -7.20
N GLY A 197 -0.98 -19.17 -6.07
CA GLY A 197 -1.48 -20.55 -6.10
C GLY A 197 -2.83 -20.77 -6.80
N ASP A 198 -3.77 -19.82 -6.72
CA ASP A 198 -5.03 -19.92 -7.46
C ASP A 198 -4.74 -19.77 -8.95
N ILE A 199 -3.89 -18.81 -9.33
CA ILE A 199 -3.53 -18.53 -10.72
C ILE A 199 -2.78 -19.70 -11.35
N PHE A 200 -1.81 -20.31 -10.65
CA PHE A 200 -1.10 -21.50 -11.11
C PHE A 200 -2.07 -22.61 -11.49
N PHE A 201 -3.07 -22.84 -10.65
CA PHE A 201 -4.03 -23.91 -10.87
C PHE A 201 -4.94 -23.65 -12.09
N GLU A 202 -5.40 -22.42 -12.26
CA GLU A 202 -6.20 -22.02 -13.43
C GLU A 202 -5.37 -22.10 -14.72
N LEU A 203 -4.10 -21.64 -14.69
CA LEU A 203 -3.22 -21.67 -15.85
C LEU A 203 -2.80 -23.10 -16.25
N ASN A 204 -2.48 -23.97 -15.30
CA ASN A 204 -2.22 -25.38 -15.60
C ASN A 204 -3.41 -26.07 -16.30
N ALA A 205 -4.63 -25.64 -15.99
CA ALA A 205 -5.84 -26.20 -16.60
C ALA A 205 -6.14 -25.59 -17.98
N ALA A 206 -5.90 -24.28 -18.16
CA ALA A 206 -6.20 -23.58 -19.41
C ALA A 206 -5.07 -23.67 -20.45
N TYR A 207 -3.82 -23.76 -20.01
CA TYR A 207 -2.60 -23.78 -20.81
C TYR A 207 -1.70 -24.94 -20.36
N PRO A 208 -2.05 -26.21 -20.67
CA PRO A 208 -1.32 -27.38 -20.18
C PRO A 208 0.14 -27.45 -20.67
N ASP A 209 0.45 -26.81 -21.79
CA ASP A 209 1.81 -26.74 -22.34
C ASP A 209 2.66 -25.63 -21.69
N LEU A 210 2.03 -24.71 -20.93
CA LEU A 210 2.73 -23.68 -20.19
C LEU A 210 3.26 -24.26 -18.87
N LEU A 211 4.53 -24.68 -18.88
CA LEU A 211 5.20 -25.15 -17.68
C LEU A 211 5.42 -23.99 -16.70
N LEU A 212 4.93 -24.14 -15.47
CA LEU A 212 5.09 -23.17 -14.38
C LEU A 212 6.05 -23.63 -13.27
N TYR A 213 6.47 -24.88 -13.29
CA TYR A 213 7.24 -25.53 -12.23
C TYR A 213 8.62 -25.94 -12.74
N LEU A 214 9.58 -26.03 -11.83
CA LEU A 214 10.82 -26.76 -12.04
C LEU A 214 10.55 -28.28 -12.07
N ASP A 215 11.57 -29.05 -12.46
CA ASP A 215 11.50 -30.52 -12.54
C ASP A 215 11.14 -31.19 -11.20
N ASP A 216 11.35 -30.50 -10.08
CA ASP A 216 10.94 -30.96 -8.74
C ASP A 216 9.42 -30.87 -8.50
N ASN A 217 8.68 -30.30 -9.44
CA ASN A 217 7.23 -30.07 -9.41
C ASN A 217 6.75 -29.28 -8.18
N ARG A 218 7.65 -28.51 -7.56
CA ARG A 218 7.38 -27.78 -6.32
C ARG A 218 7.71 -26.30 -6.49
N LEU A 219 8.92 -25.98 -6.91
CA LEU A 219 9.34 -24.60 -7.08
C LEU A 219 8.92 -24.07 -8.44
N ALA A 220 8.71 -22.76 -8.52
CA ALA A 220 8.37 -22.12 -9.77
C ALA A 220 9.58 -22.08 -10.71
N ASN A 221 9.36 -22.41 -11.98
CA ASN A 221 10.31 -22.03 -13.03
C ASN A 221 10.18 -20.52 -13.35
N ILE A 222 10.84 -20.05 -14.40
CA ILE A 222 10.81 -18.62 -14.75
C ILE A 222 9.39 -18.11 -15.09
N ASN A 223 8.55 -18.93 -15.75
CA ASN A 223 7.16 -18.57 -16.06
C ASN A 223 6.31 -18.54 -14.79
N GLY A 224 6.48 -19.51 -13.89
CA GLY A 224 5.79 -19.52 -12.59
C GLY A 224 6.18 -18.34 -11.71
N ALA A 225 7.47 -18.00 -11.67
CA ALA A 225 7.97 -16.84 -10.92
C ALA A 225 7.41 -15.54 -11.50
N TRP A 226 7.30 -15.46 -12.83
CA TRP A 226 6.62 -14.37 -13.51
C TRP A 226 5.14 -14.27 -13.15
N VAL A 227 4.40 -15.39 -13.09
CA VAL A 227 2.99 -15.39 -12.68
C VAL A 227 2.83 -14.84 -11.26
N ALA A 228 3.68 -15.29 -10.33
CA ALA A 228 3.68 -14.80 -8.95
C ALA A 228 4.04 -13.31 -8.87
N THR A 229 5.01 -12.87 -9.68
CA THR A 229 5.44 -11.46 -9.77
C THR A 229 4.34 -10.58 -10.37
N ALA A 230 3.66 -11.03 -11.43
CA ALA A 230 2.56 -10.31 -12.06
C ALA A 230 1.36 -10.17 -11.11
N ALA A 231 1.08 -11.17 -10.28
CA ALA A 231 0.08 -11.08 -9.22
C ALA A 231 0.45 -10.02 -8.17
N LEU A 232 1.72 -9.97 -7.73
CA LEU A 232 2.21 -8.93 -6.83
C LEU A 232 2.16 -7.54 -7.48
N TYR A 233 2.61 -7.41 -8.73
CA TYR A 233 2.53 -6.17 -9.50
C TYR A 233 1.11 -5.62 -9.49
N ASN A 234 0.12 -6.46 -9.80
CA ASN A 234 -1.28 -6.04 -9.81
C ASN A 234 -1.76 -5.58 -8.42
N VAL A 235 -1.43 -6.29 -7.35
CA VAL A 235 -1.78 -5.86 -5.99
C VAL A 235 -1.17 -4.48 -5.66
N LEU A 236 0.09 -4.26 -6.02
CA LEU A 236 0.86 -3.07 -5.70
C LEU A 236 0.51 -1.87 -6.58
N ARG A 237 0.23 -2.10 -7.87
CA ARG A 237 -0.08 -1.08 -8.87
C ARG A 237 -1.58 -0.76 -8.93
N GLY A 238 -2.43 -1.74 -8.63
CA GLY A 238 -3.88 -1.68 -8.78
C GLY A 238 -4.37 -1.92 -10.20
N GLU A 239 -3.46 -2.30 -11.10
CA GLU A 239 -3.70 -2.58 -12.52
C GLU A 239 -2.87 -3.81 -12.88
N GLN A 240 -3.40 -4.71 -13.70
CA GLN A 240 -2.59 -5.80 -14.27
C GLN A 240 -1.44 -5.24 -15.12
N PRO A 241 -0.30 -5.94 -15.18
CA PRO A 241 0.73 -5.53 -16.11
C PRO A 241 0.23 -5.66 -17.55
N GLY A 242 0.60 -4.72 -18.41
CA GLY A 242 0.37 -4.82 -19.85
C GLY A 242 1.36 -5.80 -20.50
N PRO A 243 1.03 -6.43 -21.64
CA PRO A 243 1.90 -7.38 -22.34
C PRO A 243 3.32 -6.84 -22.57
N GLU A 244 3.44 -5.56 -22.89
CA GLU A 244 4.69 -4.85 -23.16
C GLU A 244 5.63 -4.74 -21.96
N LYS A 245 5.10 -4.81 -20.74
CA LYS A 245 5.89 -4.76 -19.50
C LYS A 245 6.44 -6.13 -19.09
N LEU A 246 6.01 -7.20 -19.77
CA LEU A 246 6.13 -8.57 -19.28
C LEU A 246 7.19 -9.40 -20.00
N ALA A 247 7.78 -8.86 -21.07
CA ALA A 247 9.05 -9.34 -21.61
C ALA A 247 10.18 -8.98 -20.65
N VAL A 248 10.30 -9.71 -19.53
CA VAL A 248 11.47 -9.61 -18.65
C VAL A 248 12.66 -10.07 -19.46
N THR A 249 13.49 -9.15 -19.94
CA THR A 249 14.65 -9.52 -20.76
C THR A 249 15.91 -9.61 -19.93
N TYR A 250 16.67 -10.70 -20.05
CA TYR A 250 18.06 -10.72 -19.60
C TYR A 250 19.00 -10.48 -20.78
N ARG A 251 20.14 -9.82 -20.51
CA ARG A 251 21.22 -9.67 -21.49
C ARG A 251 22.11 -10.90 -21.45
N TYR A 252 22.26 -11.58 -22.58
CA TYR A 252 23.25 -12.63 -22.80
C TYR A 252 24.20 -12.19 -23.92
N GLY A 253 25.41 -11.75 -23.54
CA GLY A 253 26.31 -11.09 -24.50
C GLY A 253 25.71 -9.77 -25.01
N THR A 254 25.55 -9.65 -26.33
CA THR A 254 24.94 -8.48 -27.00
C THR A 254 23.45 -8.62 -27.26
N GLU A 255 22.85 -9.78 -26.99
CA GLU A 255 21.44 -10.07 -27.26
C GLU A 255 20.57 -9.84 -26.03
N SER A 256 19.37 -9.30 -26.26
CA SER A 256 18.29 -9.23 -25.27
C SER A 256 17.37 -10.43 -25.51
N ARG A 257 17.20 -11.32 -24.52
CA ARG A 257 16.30 -12.48 -24.63
C ARG A 257 15.19 -12.37 -23.60
N SER A 258 13.95 -12.66 -24.01
CA SER A 258 12.85 -12.83 -23.06
C SER A 258 13.21 -13.98 -22.12
N ALA A 259 13.19 -13.71 -20.82
CA ALA A 259 13.41 -14.71 -19.78
C ALA A 259 12.23 -15.67 -19.69
N ILE A 260 11.02 -15.19 -19.98
CA ILE A 260 9.80 -16.00 -19.99
C ILE A 260 9.56 -16.60 -21.38
N THR A 261 8.98 -17.79 -21.41
CA THR A 261 8.67 -18.55 -22.62
C THR A 261 7.17 -18.62 -22.90
N ILE A 262 6.40 -17.67 -22.36
CA ILE A 262 4.96 -17.55 -22.62
C ILE A 262 4.79 -17.01 -24.05
N PRO A 263 3.98 -17.65 -24.92
CA PRO A 263 3.71 -17.12 -26.26
C PRO A 263 3.05 -15.74 -26.22
N ASP A 264 3.45 -14.84 -27.13
CA ASP A 264 2.96 -13.46 -27.17
C ASP A 264 1.43 -13.40 -27.39
N GLU A 265 0.88 -14.37 -28.12
CA GLU A 265 -0.56 -14.51 -28.37
C GLU A 265 -1.37 -14.84 -27.11
N ASP A 266 -0.80 -15.57 -26.15
CA ASP A 266 -1.47 -15.99 -24.92
C ASP A 266 -1.37 -14.93 -23.82
N LEU A 267 -0.35 -14.08 -23.90
CA LEU A 267 0.02 -13.11 -22.86
C LEU A 267 -1.14 -12.17 -22.46
N PRO A 268 -1.93 -11.58 -23.38
CA PRO A 268 -3.06 -10.72 -23.01
C PRO A 268 -4.14 -11.45 -22.19
N ASP A 269 -4.42 -12.71 -22.53
CA ASP A 269 -5.44 -13.52 -21.88
C ASP A 269 -4.99 -13.97 -20.49
N ILE A 270 -3.73 -14.38 -20.36
CA ILE A 270 -3.08 -14.70 -19.08
C ILE A 270 -3.08 -13.47 -18.16
N CYS A 271 -2.75 -12.28 -18.66
CA CYS A 271 -2.77 -11.04 -17.89
C CYS A 271 -4.18 -10.70 -17.36
N ARG A 272 -5.20 -10.90 -18.20
CA ARG A 272 -6.60 -10.70 -17.82
C ARG A 272 -7.04 -11.68 -16.73
N LEU A 273 -6.65 -12.94 -16.85
CA LEU A 273 -6.91 -13.97 -15.83
C LEU A 273 -6.26 -13.61 -14.50
N ILE A 274 -4.99 -13.20 -14.51
CA ILE A 274 -4.26 -12.73 -13.32
C ILE A 274 -5.02 -11.57 -12.66
N GLY A 275 -5.41 -10.56 -13.46
CA GLY A 275 -6.14 -9.40 -12.96
C GLY A 275 -7.48 -9.76 -12.33
N ALA A 276 -8.26 -10.61 -12.99
CA ALA A 276 -9.53 -11.08 -12.46
C ALA A 276 -9.37 -11.84 -11.12
N GLN A 277 -8.35 -12.70 -10.99
CA GLN A 277 -8.08 -13.40 -9.74
C GLN A 277 -7.66 -12.43 -8.62
N VAL A 278 -6.75 -11.50 -8.90
CA VAL A 278 -6.29 -10.50 -7.92
C VAL A 278 -7.45 -9.64 -7.45
N GLU A 279 -8.26 -9.08 -8.35
CA GLU A 279 -9.41 -8.25 -8.01
C GLU A 279 -10.42 -9.04 -7.16
N MET A 280 -10.77 -10.25 -7.61
CA MET A 280 -11.73 -11.10 -6.91
C MET A 280 -11.29 -11.42 -5.48
N LYS A 281 -10.01 -11.76 -5.25
CA LYS A 281 -9.54 -12.16 -3.93
C LYS A 281 -9.31 -10.97 -2.98
N ASN A 282 -9.25 -9.76 -3.51
CA ASN A 282 -9.03 -8.54 -2.74
C ASN A 282 -10.27 -7.63 -2.69
N ARG A 283 -11.47 -8.14 -3.00
CA ARG A 283 -12.71 -7.36 -2.95
C ARG A 283 -12.88 -6.68 -1.58
N GLY A 284 -13.11 -5.37 -1.61
CA GLY A 284 -13.21 -4.53 -0.40
C GLY A 284 -11.88 -3.96 0.09
N TYR A 285 -10.74 -4.39 -0.46
CA TYR A 285 -9.44 -3.75 -0.27
C TYR A 285 -9.11 -2.84 -1.44
N ARG A 286 -8.58 -1.66 -1.13
CA ARG A 286 -7.99 -0.78 -2.15
C ARG A 286 -6.67 -1.37 -2.65
N LEU A 287 -6.60 -1.78 -3.91
CA LEU A 287 -5.34 -2.12 -4.58
C LEU A 287 -4.57 -0.84 -4.98
N GLY A 288 -3.31 -0.99 -5.37
CA GLY A 288 -2.52 0.14 -5.84
C GLY A 288 -2.01 1.05 -4.73
N LEU A 289 -1.16 2.02 -5.06
CA LEU A 289 -0.70 3.04 -4.13
C LEU A 289 -1.83 3.99 -3.73
N ARG A 290 -1.63 4.81 -2.69
CA ARG A 290 -2.42 6.05 -2.61
C ARG A 290 -1.98 6.89 -3.81
N PRO A 291 -2.89 7.42 -4.65
CA PRO A 291 -2.49 8.42 -5.61
C PRO A 291 -1.82 9.54 -4.81
N ALA A 292 -0.63 9.96 -5.24
CA ALA A 292 -0.21 11.33 -4.96
C ALA A 292 -1.42 12.19 -5.36
N ARG A 293 -1.89 13.04 -4.46
CA ARG A 293 -3.04 13.88 -4.73
C ARG A 293 -2.78 14.51 -6.10
N ARG A 294 -3.52 14.10 -7.15
CA ARG A 294 -3.48 14.83 -8.41
C ARG A 294 -3.74 16.27 -8.00
N GLU A 295 -2.97 17.21 -8.50
CA GLU A 295 -3.40 18.60 -8.56
C GLU A 295 -4.73 18.61 -9.30
N SER A 296 -5.83 18.38 -8.59
CA SER A 296 -7.19 18.63 -9.05
C SER A 296 -7.46 20.11 -8.88
N VAL A 297 -6.52 20.94 -9.32
CA VAL A 297 -6.59 22.39 -9.38
C VAL A 297 -6.12 22.75 -10.79
N GLY A 298 -7.06 22.92 -11.72
CA GLY A 298 -6.73 23.58 -12.99
C GLY A 298 -7.54 23.20 -14.23
N ILE A 299 -8.22 22.06 -14.28
CA ILE A 299 -8.95 21.68 -15.50
C ILE A 299 -10.42 22.16 -15.47
N MET A 300 -11.05 22.26 -14.30
CA MET A 300 -12.43 22.79 -14.22
C MET A 300 -12.55 24.32 -14.33
N SER A 301 -11.47 25.10 -14.21
CA SER A 301 -11.55 26.56 -14.43
C SER A 301 -11.31 26.98 -15.88
N LYS A 302 -10.49 26.24 -16.66
CA LYS A 302 -10.26 26.54 -18.07
C LYS A 302 -11.45 26.22 -18.97
N VAL A 303 -12.21 25.15 -18.68
CA VAL A 303 -13.41 24.82 -19.45
C VAL A 303 -14.54 25.84 -19.21
N LYS A 304 -14.61 26.44 -18.01
CA LYS A 304 -15.62 27.46 -17.71
C LYS A 304 -15.25 28.85 -18.24
N MET A 305 -13.96 29.21 -18.28
CA MET A 305 -13.51 30.48 -18.89
C MET A 305 -13.56 30.50 -20.42
N GLN A 306 -13.46 29.36 -21.10
CA GLN A 306 -13.65 29.30 -22.57
C GLN A 306 -15.12 29.24 -23.00
N ALA A 307 -16.02 28.73 -22.14
CA ALA A 307 -17.46 28.79 -22.40
C ALA A 307 -18.03 30.21 -22.22
N ASP A 308 -17.55 30.95 -21.21
CA ASP A 308 -18.03 32.31 -20.93
C ASP A 308 -17.46 33.39 -21.86
N SER A 309 -16.38 33.09 -22.63
CA SER A 309 -15.86 34.01 -23.66
C SER A 309 -16.47 33.78 -25.04
N ALA A 310 -17.02 32.60 -25.32
CA ALA A 310 -17.73 32.30 -26.56
C ALA A 310 -19.16 32.89 -26.58
N ASP A 311 -19.81 33.02 -25.42
CA ASP A 311 -21.18 33.55 -25.31
C ASP A 311 -21.25 35.09 -25.24
N LYS A 312 -20.10 35.77 -25.14
CA LYS A 312 -20.01 37.25 -25.22
C LYS A 312 -19.69 37.77 -26.62
N ASN A 313 -19.24 36.93 -27.54
CA ASN A 313 -18.98 37.31 -28.93
C ASN A 313 -20.14 36.99 -29.90
N SER A 314 -21.26 36.43 -29.43
CA SER A 314 -22.45 36.14 -30.25
C SER A 314 -23.63 37.10 -30.04
N LYS A 315 -23.46 38.15 -29.22
CA LYS A 315 -24.50 39.18 -28.96
C LYS A 315 -24.05 40.62 -29.27
N GLY A 316 -23.18 40.77 -30.27
CA GLY A 316 -22.66 42.06 -30.68
C GLY A 316 -22.19 42.07 -32.13
N SER A 317 -23.01 41.59 -33.06
CA SER A 317 -22.99 41.97 -34.49
C SER A 317 -24.26 41.42 -35.12
N ASP A 318 -25.10 42.37 -35.56
CA ASP A 318 -26.30 42.26 -36.41
C ASP A 318 -27.56 41.55 -35.87
#